data_AF-A0A6A6ASV0-F1
#
_entry.id   AF-A0A6A6ASV0-F1
#
_cell.length_a   1.000
_cell.length_b   1.000
_cell.length_c   1.000
_cell.angle_alpha   90.00
_cell.angle_beta   90.00
_cell.angle_gamma   90.00
#
_symmetry.space_group_name_H-M   'P 1'
#
loop_
_entity.id
_entity.type
_entity.pdbx_description
1 polymer ?
#
loop_
_entity_poly.entity_id
_entity_poly.type
_entity_poly.pdbx_seq_one_letter_code
_entity_poly.pdbx_strand_id
1 'polypeptide(L)'
;MAGDTVHHSGELRPHPWHPLPKAILPHPFTMSTSSVCPGELFEGVLRDRKDSPFYLPASGPHVHYDIPTMIESIEKLQEADAHDDILFVAAHDDTLSDIVDYFPKTANDFVKKGWVKQARWRFLRDFAKAAGYTGKIVAETDYSPAAENV
;
A
#
# COMPACT_ATOMS: atom_id res chain seq x y z
N MET A 1 1.16 -7.55 5.22
CA MET A 1 2.15 -7.84 6.30
C MET A 1 3.47 -8.34 5.73
N ALA A 2 4.58 -7.84 6.28
CA ALA A 2 5.98 -8.18 6.09
C ALA A 2 6.61 -8.08 7.49
N GLY A 3 6.79 -9.23 8.14
CA GLY A 3 6.89 -9.37 9.62
C GLY A 3 7.69 -8.30 10.34
N ASP A 4 8.97 -8.17 10.02
CA ASP A 4 9.90 -7.29 10.74
C ASP A 4 9.90 -5.83 10.23
N THR A 5 9.05 -5.49 9.27
CA THR A 5 8.98 -4.15 8.68
C THR A 5 7.59 -3.55 8.75
N VAL A 6 6.61 -4.07 8.01
CA VAL A 6 5.28 -3.44 7.92
C VAL A 6 4.14 -4.44 7.86
N HIS A 7 3.10 -4.25 8.68
CA HIS A 7 1.85 -5.01 8.62
C HIS A 7 0.95 -4.49 7.51
N HIS A 8 0.95 -3.18 7.29
CA HIS A 8 0.20 -2.49 6.25
C HIS A 8 1.08 -1.42 5.58
N SER A 9 0.91 -1.16 4.28
CA SER A 9 1.73 -0.21 3.53
C SER A 9 1.65 1.23 4.05
N GLY A 10 0.62 1.56 4.83
CA GLY A 10 0.51 2.81 5.59
C GLY A 10 1.51 2.96 6.76
N GLU A 11 2.21 1.90 7.17
CA GLU A 11 3.35 2.00 8.09
C GLU A 11 4.64 2.36 7.34
N LEU A 12 4.72 2.06 6.04
CA LEU A 12 5.85 2.42 5.18
C LEU A 12 5.70 3.85 4.64
N ARG A 13 4.49 4.23 4.23
CA ARG A 13 4.22 5.46 3.46
C ARG A 13 3.10 6.27 4.10
N PRO A 14 3.10 7.61 3.96
CA PRO A 14 4.11 8.47 3.33
C PRO A 14 5.46 8.54 4.05
N HIS A 15 6.48 9.07 3.38
CA HIS A 15 7.79 9.38 3.95
C HIS A 15 8.46 10.53 3.17
N PRO A 16 9.61 11.11 3.58
CA PRO A 16 10.17 12.32 2.98
C PRO A 16 10.41 12.30 1.46
N TRP A 17 10.75 11.13 0.89
CA TRP A 17 10.94 10.96 -0.55
C TRP A 17 9.65 10.70 -1.32
N HIS A 18 8.61 10.20 -0.65
CA HIS A 18 7.27 9.98 -1.18
C HIS A 18 6.20 10.54 -0.22
N PRO A 19 6.07 11.87 -0.15
CA PRO A 19 4.97 12.48 0.57
C PRO A 19 3.63 12.14 -0.10
N LEU A 20 2.53 12.25 0.64
CA LEU A 20 1.18 12.11 0.13
C LEU A 20 0.99 13.02 -1.09
N PRO A 21 0.75 12.47 -2.29
CA PRO A 21 0.73 13.26 -3.51
C PRO A 21 -0.58 14.03 -3.63
N LYS A 22 -0.55 15.23 -4.22
CA LYS A 22 -1.76 16.03 -4.49
C LYS A 22 -2.76 15.31 -5.40
N ALA A 23 -2.25 14.47 -6.29
CA ALA A 23 -3.01 13.71 -7.27
C ALA A 23 -2.49 12.26 -7.26
N ILE A 24 -3.37 11.32 -6.97
CA ILE A 24 -3.04 9.89 -6.91
C ILE A 24 -3.49 9.23 -8.22
N LEU A 25 -2.51 8.63 -8.92
CA LEU A 25 -2.70 7.88 -10.15
C LEU A 25 -1.81 6.62 -10.15
N PRO A 26 -2.34 5.42 -10.47
CA PRO A 26 -3.75 5.14 -10.75
C PRO A 26 -4.68 5.44 -9.57
N HIS A 27 -5.96 5.65 -9.86
CA HIS A 27 -6.96 5.95 -8.84
C HIS A 27 -7.03 4.81 -7.80
N PRO A 28 -6.82 5.06 -6.49
CA PRO A 28 -6.64 4.00 -5.51
C PRO A 28 -7.88 3.11 -5.34
N PHE A 29 -9.09 3.66 -5.56
CA PHE A 29 -10.34 2.89 -5.45
C PHE A 29 -10.71 2.11 -6.71
N THR A 30 -10.32 2.57 -7.91
CA THR A 30 -10.87 2.06 -9.18
C THR A 30 -9.81 1.56 -10.17
N MET A 31 -8.52 1.76 -9.88
CA MET A 31 -7.39 1.51 -10.78
C MET A 31 -7.43 2.28 -12.11
N SER A 32 -8.33 3.25 -12.25
CA SER A 32 -8.40 4.06 -13.46
C SER A 32 -7.16 4.95 -13.58
N THR A 33 -6.56 4.97 -14.77
CA THR A 33 -5.51 5.93 -15.13
C THR A 33 -6.06 7.22 -15.73
N SER A 34 -7.37 7.25 -16.03
CA SER A 34 -8.05 8.39 -16.66
C SER A 34 -8.77 9.30 -15.66
N SER A 35 -8.95 8.84 -14.42
CA SER A 35 -9.55 9.60 -13.32
C SER A 35 -8.52 9.78 -12.21
N VAL A 36 -8.34 11.02 -11.75
CA VAL A 36 -7.42 11.36 -10.67
C VAL A 36 -8.16 11.33 -9.34
N CYS A 37 -7.55 10.73 -8.32
CA CYS A 37 -8.02 10.86 -6.94
C CYS A 37 -7.26 12.01 -6.24
N PRO A 38 -7.94 13.05 -5.73
CA PRO A 38 -7.30 14.12 -4.97
C PRO A 38 -6.67 13.57 -3.68
N GLY A 39 -5.40 13.85 -3.45
CA GLY A 39 -4.71 13.42 -2.23
C GLY A 39 -5.26 14.05 -0.96
N GLU A 40 -5.85 15.25 -1.07
CA GLU A 40 -6.47 15.97 0.04
C GLU A 40 -7.54 15.15 0.77
N LEU A 41 -8.19 14.21 0.07
CA LEU A 41 -9.17 13.29 0.65
C LEU A 41 -8.60 12.45 1.80
N PHE A 42 -7.29 12.20 1.81
CA PHE A 42 -6.62 11.41 2.83
C PHE A 42 -5.95 12.25 3.91
N GLU A 43 -5.94 13.59 3.79
CA GLU A 43 -5.29 14.46 4.78
C GLU A 43 -5.94 14.37 6.15
N GLY A 44 -7.27 14.23 6.22
CA GLY A 44 -8.00 14.01 7.47
C GLY A 44 -7.76 12.64 8.11
N VAL A 45 -7.07 11.73 7.41
CA VAL A 45 -6.71 10.39 7.88
C VAL A 45 -5.24 10.30 8.28
N LEU A 46 -4.43 11.30 7.92
CA LEU A 46 -3.03 11.36 8.36
C LEU A 46 -2.95 11.51 9.87
N ARG A 47 -2.02 10.78 10.48
CA ARG A 47 -1.69 10.92 11.90
C ARG A 47 -0.94 12.22 12.17
N ASP A 48 0.09 12.49 11.35
CA ASP A 48 1.02 13.60 11.53
C ASP A 48 1.08 14.49 10.26
N ARG A 49 2.16 14.39 9.48
CA ARG A 49 2.44 15.21 8.31
C ARG A 49 2.26 14.41 7.02
N LYS A 50 2.21 15.13 5.89
CA LYS A 50 2.11 14.51 4.55
C LYS A 50 3.34 13.69 4.17
N ASP A 51 4.45 13.85 4.87
CA ASP A 51 5.72 13.13 4.70
C ASP A 51 5.98 12.12 5.83
N SER A 52 4.93 11.70 6.55
CA SER A 52 5.03 10.73 7.64
C SER A 52 4.01 9.59 7.45
N PRO A 53 4.32 8.35 7.88
CA PRO A 53 3.43 7.21 7.69
C PRO A 53 2.06 7.42 8.33
N PHE A 54 1.03 6.82 7.71
CA PHE A 54 -0.34 6.81 8.26
C PHE A 54 -0.41 6.07 9.61
N TYR A 55 0.38 5.01 9.76
CA TYR A 55 0.39 4.16 10.95
C TYR A 55 1.77 4.14 11.61
N LEU A 56 1.77 3.93 12.92
CA LEU A 56 2.94 3.45 13.66
C LEU A 56 2.73 1.98 13.98
N PRO A 57 3.81 1.21 14.14
CA PRO A 57 3.72 -0.13 14.70
C PRO A 57 2.90 -0.14 15.99
N ALA A 58 1.99 -1.10 16.11
CA ALA A 58 1.08 -1.19 17.23
C ALA A 58 1.85 -1.43 18.54
N SER A 59 1.53 -0.66 19.60
CA SER A 59 2.13 -0.89 20.91
C SER A 59 1.49 -2.10 21.57
N GLY A 60 2.16 -3.26 21.59
CA GLY A 60 1.65 -4.44 22.30
C GLY A 60 2.50 -5.70 22.13
N PRO A 61 2.52 -6.60 23.12
CA PRO A 61 3.45 -7.74 23.19
C PRO A 61 3.15 -8.89 22.22
N HIS A 62 2.11 -8.77 21.38
CA HIS A 62 1.58 -9.89 20.60
C HIS A 62 1.63 -9.69 19.08
N VAL A 63 1.94 -8.49 18.60
CA VAL A 63 1.95 -8.16 17.17
C VAL A 63 3.37 -7.98 16.65
N HIS A 64 4.22 -7.30 17.41
CA HIS A 64 5.61 -7.05 17.05
C HIS A 64 6.54 -7.58 18.14
N TYR A 65 7.65 -8.18 17.71
CA TYR A 65 8.67 -8.68 18.62
C TYR A 65 9.48 -7.55 19.27
N ASP A 66 9.96 -6.60 18.45
CA ASP A 66 10.75 -5.44 18.89
C ASP A 66 10.36 -4.20 18.08
N ILE A 67 9.60 -3.30 18.71
CA ILE A 67 9.05 -2.10 18.06
C ILE A 67 10.15 -1.10 17.66
N PRO A 68 11.09 -0.70 18.55
CA PRO A 68 12.22 0.14 18.16
C PRO A 68 12.98 -0.39 16.92
N THR A 69 13.34 -1.67 16.91
CA THR A 69 14.06 -2.28 15.78
C THR A 69 13.22 -2.31 14.51
N MET A 70 11.91 -2.54 14.63
CA MET A 70 10.99 -2.49 13.49
C MET A 70 10.92 -1.07 12.89
N ILE A 71 10.84 -0.02 13.73
CA ILE A 71 10.84 1.37 13.27
C ILE A 71 12.13 1.68 12.49
N GLU A 72 13.29 1.31 13.02
CA GLU A 72 14.56 1.47 12.29
C GLU A 72 14.58 0.70 10.96
N SER A 73 13.94 -0.47 10.92
CA SER A 73 13.85 -1.28 9.71
C SER A 73 12.92 -0.67 8.67
N ILE A 74 11.81 -0.04 9.10
CA ILE A 74 10.93 0.75 8.23
C ILE A 74 11.70 1.94 7.62
N GLU A 75 12.44 2.69 8.43
CA GLU A 75 13.21 3.86 7.97
C GLU A 75 14.23 3.46 6.90
N LYS A 76 14.98 2.38 7.12
CA LYS A 76 15.90 1.82 6.12
C LYS A 76 15.17 1.36 4.85
N LEU A 77 13.98 0.79 5.00
CA LEU A 77 13.16 0.35 3.87
C LEU A 77 12.60 1.53 3.06
N GLN A 78 12.30 2.67 3.69
CA GLN A 78 11.85 3.89 3.01
C GLN A 78 12.93 4.46 2.07
N GLU A 79 14.22 4.26 2.38
CA GLU A 79 15.31 4.62 1.47
C GLU A 79 15.23 3.81 0.18
N ALA A 80 14.98 2.50 0.26
CA ALA A 80 14.79 1.65 -0.92
C ALA A 80 13.47 1.97 -1.64
N ASP A 81 12.39 2.22 -0.91
CA ASP A 81 11.08 2.54 -1.48
C ASP A 81 11.04 3.84 -2.28
N ALA A 82 11.93 4.78 -1.96
CA ALA A 82 12.08 6.06 -2.63
C ALA A 82 12.40 5.93 -4.14
N HIS A 83 12.83 4.75 -4.57
CA HIS A 83 13.28 4.49 -5.93
C HIS A 83 12.14 3.94 -6.82
N ASP A 84 12.00 4.51 -8.02
CA ASP A 84 11.00 4.07 -9.01
C ASP A 84 11.36 2.75 -9.71
N ASP A 85 12.59 2.25 -9.52
CA ASP A 85 13.08 0.96 -10.02
C ASP A 85 13.15 -0.13 -8.94
N ILE A 86 12.55 0.10 -7.76
CA ILE A 86 12.38 -0.90 -6.69
C ILE A 86 10.89 -1.19 -6.53
N LEU A 87 10.52 -2.48 -6.58
CA LEU A 87 9.18 -2.94 -6.27
C LEU A 87 9.15 -3.50 -4.85
N PHE A 88 8.54 -2.76 -3.93
CA PHE A 88 8.24 -3.28 -2.60
C PHE A 88 7.05 -4.26 -2.64
N VAL A 89 7.25 -5.48 -2.13
CA VAL A 89 6.24 -6.54 -2.08
C VAL A 89 6.14 -7.05 -0.64
N ALA A 90 5.08 -6.66 0.08
CA ALA A 90 4.83 -7.25 1.39
C ALA A 90 4.13 -8.62 1.22
N ALA A 91 4.53 -9.61 2.02
CA ALA A 91 4.07 -11.00 1.88
C ALA A 91 2.54 -11.16 1.89
N HIS A 92 1.84 -10.32 2.64
CA HIS A 92 0.37 -10.30 2.69
C HIS A 92 -0.21 -8.95 2.18
N ASP A 93 0.38 -8.37 1.13
CA ASP A 93 -0.24 -7.23 0.44
C ASP A 93 -1.21 -7.75 -0.63
N ASP A 94 -2.49 -7.82 -0.28
CA ASP A 94 -3.53 -8.29 -1.20
C ASP A 94 -3.77 -7.32 -2.36
N THR A 95 -3.33 -6.07 -2.23
CA THR A 95 -3.49 -5.03 -3.24
C THR A 95 -2.65 -5.25 -4.49
N LEU A 96 -1.68 -6.17 -4.42
CA LEU A 96 -0.85 -6.58 -5.56
C LEU A 96 -1.53 -7.61 -6.47
N SER A 97 -2.65 -8.20 -6.03
CA SER A 97 -3.23 -9.38 -6.69
C SER A 97 -3.72 -9.13 -8.12
N ASP A 98 -4.13 -7.90 -8.43
CA ASP A 98 -4.54 -7.47 -9.77
C ASP A 98 -3.44 -6.69 -10.52
N ILE A 99 -2.24 -6.57 -9.94
CA ILE A 99 -1.11 -5.81 -10.49
C ILE A 99 -0.03 -6.73 -11.05
N VAL A 100 0.34 -7.79 -10.32
CA VAL A 100 1.49 -8.63 -10.63
C VAL A 100 1.12 -9.86 -11.46
N ASP A 101 2.05 -10.31 -12.28
CA ASP A 101 1.95 -11.61 -12.93
C ASP A 101 2.36 -12.73 -11.97
N TYR A 102 1.57 -13.80 -11.93
CA TYR A 102 1.85 -14.99 -11.15
C TYR A 102 2.56 -16.07 -11.97
N PHE A 103 3.26 -16.97 -11.28
CA PHE A 103 3.86 -18.15 -11.87
C PHE A 103 2.84 -18.88 -12.79
N PRO A 104 3.24 -19.34 -13.99
CA PRO A 104 4.61 -19.47 -14.51
C PRO A 104 5.20 -18.23 -15.19
N LYS A 105 4.51 -17.10 -15.19
CA LYS A 105 5.06 -15.86 -15.77
C LYS A 105 6.14 -15.27 -14.85
N THR A 106 7.01 -14.43 -15.43
CA THR A 106 8.10 -13.77 -14.71
C THR A 106 7.71 -12.39 -14.19
N ALA A 107 8.23 -12.05 -13.02
CA ALA A 107 8.19 -10.69 -12.47
C ALA A 107 9.19 -9.71 -13.12
N ASN A 108 9.99 -10.18 -14.07
CA ASN A 108 10.91 -9.35 -14.85
C ASN A 108 10.19 -8.18 -15.54
N ASP A 109 10.95 -7.14 -15.84
CA ASP A 109 10.47 -5.90 -16.48
C ASP A 109 9.34 -5.20 -15.70
N PHE A 110 9.20 -5.43 -14.38
CA PHE A 110 8.17 -4.81 -13.54
C PHE A 110 8.13 -3.28 -13.65
N VAL A 111 9.29 -2.63 -13.85
CA VAL A 111 9.38 -1.19 -14.10
C VAL A 111 8.68 -0.82 -15.42
N LYS A 112 8.96 -1.54 -16.50
CA LYS A 112 8.32 -1.31 -17.82
C LYS A 112 6.83 -1.64 -17.78
N LYS A 113 6.44 -2.65 -17.01
CA LYS A 113 5.03 -3.00 -16.74
C LYS A 113 4.34 -1.98 -15.81
N GLY A 114 5.09 -1.04 -15.24
CA GLY A 114 4.57 0.02 -14.38
C GLY A 114 4.07 -0.45 -13.02
N TRP A 115 4.49 -1.63 -12.55
CA TRP A 115 3.97 -2.24 -11.31
C TRP A 115 4.25 -1.38 -10.08
N VAL A 116 5.42 -0.75 -10.00
CA VAL A 116 5.80 0.14 -8.89
C VAL A 116 4.78 1.26 -8.72
N LYS A 117 4.48 1.97 -9.82
CA LYS A 117 3.52 3.08 -9.82
C LYS A 117 2.09 2.62 -9.49
N GLN A 118 1.69 1.46 -10.00
CA GLN A 118 0.37 0.89 -9.72
C GLN A 118 0.21 0.51 -8.24
N ALA A 119 1.24 -0.06 -7.63
CA ALA A 119 1.20 -0.57 -6.26
C ALA A 119 1.36 0.53 -5.19
N ARG A 120 2.23 1.53 -5.43
CA ARG A 120 2.74 2.45 -4.38
C ARG A 120 1.67 3.05 -3.48
N TRP A 121 0.55 3.46 -4.05
CA TRP A 121 -0.56 4.11 -3.34
C TRP A 121 -1.86 3.30 -3.34
N ARG A 122 -1.82 2.03 -3.78
CA ARG A 122 -3.02 1.19 -3.89
C ARG A 122 -3.68 0.92 -2.54
N PHE A 123 -2.88 0.78 -1.48
CA PHE A 123 -3.34 0.61 -0.09
C PHE A 123 -4.26 1.74 0.40
N LEU A 124 -4.24 2.92 -0.23
CA LEU A 124 -5.16 4.00 0.13
C LEU A 124 -6.64 3.60 -0.04
N ARG A 125 -6.92 2.53 -0.80
CA ARG A 125 -8.26 1.95 -0.89
C ARG A 125 -8.86 1.56 0.46
N ASP A 126 -8.03 1.17 1.42
CA ASP A 126 -8.48 0.73 2.74
C ASP A 126 -9.04 1.92 3.56
N PHE A 127 -8.66 3.15 3.19
CA PHE A 127 -9.19 4.39 3.77
C PHE A 127 -10.42 4.93 3.04
N ALA A 128 -10.95 4.25 2.02
CA ALA A 128 -12.06 4.76 1.19
C ALA A 128 -13.23 5.32 2.01
N LYS A 129 -13.68 4.57 3.03
CA LYS A 129 -14.78 5.01 3.91
C LYS A 129 -14.41 6.26 4.70
N ALA A 130 -13.19 6.33 5.24
CA ALA A 130 -12.70 7.49 5.99
C ALA A 130 -12.52 8.72 5.09
N ALA A 131 -12.14 8.50 3.83
CA ALA A 131 -12.03 9.50 2.78
C ALA A 131 -13.39 9.93 2.18
N GLY A 132 -14.52 9.44 2.72
CA GLY A 132 -15.87 9.77 2.26
C GLY A 132 -16.27 9.15 0.92
N TYR A 133 -15.54 8.15 0.43
CA TYR A 133 -15.86 7.45 -0.81
C TYR A 133 -17.02 6.46 -0.60
N THR A 134 -18.05 6.56 -1.45
CA THR A 134 -19.26 5.73 -1.41
C THR A 134 -19.40 4.79 -2.61
N GLY A 135 -18.44 4.82 -3.53
CA GLY A 135 -18.42 3.96 -4.71
C GLY A 135 -17.89 2.55 -4.43
N LYS A 136 -17.94 1.69 -5.44
CA LYS A 136 -17.37 0.34 -5.36
C LYS A 136 -15.85 0.38 -5.51
N ILE A 137 -15.15 -0.31 -4.61
CA ILE A 137 -13.71 -0.52 -4.71
C ILE A 137 -13.43 -1.70 -5.65
N VAL A 138 -12.54 -1.50 -6.63
CA VAL A 138 -12.11 -2.56 -7.54
C VAL A 138 -11.14 -3.50 -6.83
N ALA A 139 -11.32 -4.80 -7.04
CA ALA A 139 -10.56 -5.88 -6.41
C ALA A 139 -10.68 -5.89 -4.88
N GLU A 140 -11.86 -5.54 -4.34
CA GLU A 140 -12.21 -5.87 -2.95
C GLU A 140 -12.09 -7.38 -2.78
N THR A 141 -11.15 -7.81 -1.95
CA THR A 141 -10.83 -9.22 -1.76
C THR A 141 -12.02 -9.90 -1.09
N ASP A 142 -12.68 -10.80 -1.81
CA ASP A 142 -13.76 -11.63 -1.26
C ASP A 142 -13.15 -12.80 -0.48
N TYR A 143 -13.12 -12.66 0.84
CA TYR A 143 -12.66 -13.69 1.77
C TYR A 143 -13.74 -14.72 2.11
N SER A 144 -14.90 -14.68 1.44
CA SER A 144 -15.93 -15.70 1.61
C SER A 144 -15.36 -17.08 1.25
N PRO A 145 -15.76 -18.15 1.98
CA PRO A 145 -15.38 -19.50 1.60
C PRO A 145 -15.72 -19.75 0.13
N ALA A 146 -14.79 -20.33 -0.62
CA ALA A 146 -15.10 -20.80 -1.97
C ALA A 146 -16.34 -21.70 -1.90
N ALA A 147 -17.28 -21.51 -2.83
CA ALA A 147 -18.44 -22.38 -2.91
C ALA A 147 -17.96 -23.83 -2.96
N GLU A 148 -18.50 -24.68 -2.09
CA GLU A 148 -18.21 -26.12 -2.13
C GLU A 148 -18.55 -26.61 -3.54
N ASN A 149 -17.57 -27.21 -4.21
CA ASN A 149 -17.78 -27.81 -5.51
C ASN A 149 -18.81 -28.94 -5.33
N VAL A 150 -20.04 -28.74 -5.83
CA VAL A 150 -21.11 -29.75 -5.92
C VAL A 150 -20.84 -30.68 -7.09
#